data_AF-A0A1G6IRJ7-F1
#
_entry.id   AF-A0A1G6IRJ7-F1
#
_cell.length_a   1.000
_cell.length_b   1.000
_cell.length_c   1.000
_cell.angle_alpha   90.00
_cell.angle_beta   90.00
_cell.angle_gamma   90.00
#
_symmetry.space_group_name_H-M   'P 1'
#
loop_
_entity.id
_entity.type
_entity.pdbx_description
1 polymer ?
#
loop_
_entity_poly.entity_id
_entity_poly.type
_entity_poly.pdbx_seq_one_letter_code
_entity_poly.pdbx_strand_id
1 'polypeptide(L)'
;MTKPISLFKFLDGPLMDQEKRRADVVRRMAKDLIDADAFRCESDAIRLLMHRGYPSFDVMALVGDAQLEAKQQLNAAEISRP
;
A
#
# COMPACT_ATOMS: atom_id res chain seq x y z
N MET A 1 0.75 35.28 37.06
CA MET A 1 1.84 34.61 36.30
C MET A 1 1.32 33.29 35.76
N THR A 2 0.88 33.28 34.50
CA THR A 2 0.45 32.07 33.79
C THR A 2 1.67 31.45 33.10
N LYS A 3 2.03 30.23 33.50
CA LYS A 3 3.09 29.46 32.81
C LYS A 3 2.54 29.02 31.45
N PRO A 4 3.26 29.23 30.33
CA PRO A 4 2.82 28.71 29.05
C PRO A 4 2.87 27.18 29.10
N ILE A 5 1.75 26.56 28.74
CA ILE A 5 1.68 25.11 28.51
C ILE A 5 2.63 24.84 27.34
N SER A 6 3.76 24.19 27.63
CA SER A 6 4.67 23.70 26.60
C SER A 6 3.87 22.72 25.74
N LEU A 7 3.50 23.14 24.52
CA LEU A 7 3.01 22.23 23.50
C LEU A 7 4.06 21.13 23.36
N PHE A 8 3.75 19.94 23.84
CA PHE A 8 4.46 18.73 23.44
C PHE A 8 4.51 18.76 21.92
N LYS A 9 5.72 18.82 21.36
CA LYS A 9 5.94 18.58 19.93
C LYS A 9 5.37 17.19 19.66
N PHE A 10 4.19 17.12 19.06
CA PHE A 10 3.69 15.95 18.37
C PHE A 10 4.63 15.72 17.18
N LEU A 11 5.78 15.11 17.46
CA LEU A 11 6.68 14.60 16.44
C LEU A 11 6.08 13.28 15.97
N ASP A 12 5.27 13.34 14.91
CA ASP A 12 4.66 12.19 14.22
C ASP A 12 5.69 11.25 13.56
N GLY A 13 6.99 11.44 13.80
CA GLY A 13 8.09 10.73 13.15
C GLY A 13 7.91 9.21 13.10
N PRO A 14 7.62 8.52 14.23
CA PRO A 14 7.46 7.07 14.23
C PRO A 14 6.25 6.57 13.43
N LEU A 15 5.18 7.36 13.35
CA LEU A 15 3.96 7.01 12.62
C LEU A 15 4.14 7.23 11.12
N MET A 16 4.78 8.34 10.74
CA MET A 16 5.09 8.65 9.34
C MET A 16 6.00 7.60 8.68
N ASP A 17 6.97 7.06 9.41
CA ASP A 17 7.88 6.04 8.87
C ASP A 17 7.15 4.70 8.63
N GLN A 18 6.17 4.36 9.48
CA GLN A 18 5.33 3.19 9.28
C GLN A 18 4.38 3.35 8.08
N GLU A 19 3.78 4.52 7.91
CA GLU A 19 2.90 4.81 6.77
C GLU A 19 3.64 4.74 5.44
N LYS A 20 4.86 5.30 5.37
CA LYS A 20 5.71 5.21 4.18
C LYS A 20 6.04 3.76 3.84
N ARG A 21 6.44 2.97 4.84
CA ARG A 21 6.75 1.55 4.64
C ARG A 21 5.52 0.78 4.12
N ARG A 22 4.33 1.06 4.66
CA ARG A 22 3.08 0.42 4.21
C ARG A 22 2.78 0.77 2.76
N ALA A 23 2.86 2.05 2.40
CA ALA A 23 2.65 2.51 1.02
C ALA A 23 3.63 1.85 0.03
N ASP A 24 4.89 1.69 0.41
CA ASP A 24 5.89 1.04 -0.45
C ASP A 24 5.65 -0.47 -0.62
N VAL A 25 5.13 -1.14 0.41
CA VAL A 25 4.69 -2.55 0.29
C VAL A 25 3.49 -2.65 -0.65
N VAL A 26 2.47 -1.80 -0.47
CA VAL A 26 1.28 -1.75 -1.33
C VAL A 26 1.66 -1.55 -2.79
N ARG A 27 2.54 -0.59 -3.10
CA ARG A 27 2.99 -0.33 -4.47
C ARG A 27 3.72 -1.51 -5.10
N ARG A 28 4.56 -2.21 -4.34
CA ARG A 28 5.26 -3.42 -4.83
C ARG A 28 4.28 -4.56 -5.10
N MET A 29 3.36 -4.81 -4.17
CA MET A 29 2.29 -5.80 -4.36
C MET A 29 1.46 -5.45 -5.59
N ALA A 30 1.00 -4.21 -5.71
CA ALA A 30 0.21 -3.73 -6.84
C ALA A 30 0.92 -3.96 -8.19
N LYS A 31 2.22 -3.66 -8.26
CA LYS A 31 3.03 -3.94 -9.44
C LYS A 31 3.05 -5.44 -9.78
N ASP A 32 3.33 -6.30 -8.80
CA ASP A 32 3.34 -7.75 -9.02
C ASP A 32 1.97 -8.29 -9.46
N LEU A 33 0.88 -7.70 -8.94
CA LEU A 33 -0.49 -8.04 -9.35
C LEU A 33 -0.79 -7.60 -10.80
N ILE A 34 -0.30 -6.42 -11.23
CA ILE A 34 -0.44 -5.95 -12.61
C ILE A 34 0.35 -6.84 -13.57
N ASP A 35 1.62 -7.12 -13.24
CA ASP A 35 2.53 -7.91 -14.08
C ASP A 35 1.99 -9.33 -14.34
N ALA A 36 1.16 -9.85 -13.44
CA ALA A 36 0.52 -11.16 -13.53
C ALA A 36 -0.99 -11.12 -13.87
N ASP A 37 -1.58 -9.94 -14.13
CA ASP A 37 -3.03 -9.72 -14.30
C ASP A 37 -3.90 -10.34 -13.18
N ALA A 38 -3.36 -10.44 -11.97
CA ALA A 38 -3.99 -11.10 -10.82
C ALA A 38 -4.78 -10.15 -9.90
N PHE A 39 -4.97 -8.89 -10.29
CA PHE A 39 -5.64 -7.88 -9.45
C PHE A 39 -7.18 -7.94 -9.50
N ARG A 40 -7.77 -8.72 -10.42
CA ARG A 40 -9.22 -8.80 -10.64
C ARG A 40 -9.94 -9.74 -9.67
N CYS A 41 -9.22 -10.71 -9.11
CA CYS A 41 -9.73 -11.74 -8.21
C CYS A 41 -8.88 -11.74 -6.93
N GLU A 42 -9.52 -11.50 -5.78
CA GLU A 42 -8.81 -11.45 -4.49
C GLU A 42 -8.14 -12.78 -4.14
N SER A 43 -8.77 -13.91 -4.45
CA SER A 43 -8.18 -15.23 -4.17
C SER A 43 -6.89 -15.46 -4.96
N ASP A 44 -6.84 -15.01 -6.22
CA ASP A 44 -5.66 -15.15 -7.05
C ASP A 44 -4.58 -14.14 -6.68
N ALA A 45 -4.97 -12.93 -6.28
CA ALA A 45 -4.08 -11.94 -5.69
C ALA A 45 -3.39 -12.49 -4.44
N ILE A 46 -4.15 -13.04 -3.49
CA ILE A 46 -3.59 -13.65 -2.26
C ILE A 46 -2.65 -14.80 -2.61
N ARG A 47 -3.06 -15.74 -3.47
CA ARG A 47 -2.21 -16.87 -3.87
C ARG A 47 -0.90 -16.39 -4.50
N LEU A 48 -0.98 -15.44 -5.41
CA LEU A 48 0.19 -14.88 -6.08
C LEU A 48 1.13 -14.20 -5.09
N LEU A 49 0.61 -13.34 -4.21
CA LEU A 49 1.42 -12.59 -3.25
C LEU A 49 2.07 -13.53 -2.22
N MET A 50 1.35 -14.56 -1.76
CA MET A 50 1.92 -15.60 -0.93
C MET A 50 3.05 -16.36 -1.65
N HIS A 51 2.85 -16.71 -2.93
CA HIS A 51 3.87 -17.38 -3.75
C HIS A 51 5.10 -16.48 -4.03
N ARG A 52 4.91 -15.16 -4.10
CA ARG A 52 6.00 -14.17 -4.24
C ARG A 52 6.80 -13.96 -2.95
N GLY A 53 6.41 -14.59 -1.85
CA GLY A 53 7.14 -14.57 -0.58
C GLY A 53 6.85 -13.34 0.29
N TYR A 54 5.75 -12.61 0.03
CA TYR A 54 5.33 -11.55 0.95
C TYR A 54 4.91 -12.15 2.30
N PRO A 55 5.15 -11.45 3.42
CA PRO A 55 4.72 -11.91 4.73
C PRO A 55 3.20 -12.10 4.77
N SER A 56 2.71 -13.21 5.32
CA SER A 56 1.28 -13.52 5.36
C SER A 56 0.45 -12.40 6.01
N PHE A 57 1.00 -11.75 7.03
CA PHE A 57 0.36 -10.60 7.66
C PHE A 57 0.17 -9.44 6.68
N ASP A 58 1.23 -9.07 5.95
CA ASP A 58 1.16 -7.98 4.97
C ASP A 58 0.20 -8.32 3.84
N VAL A 59 0.20 -9.58 3.36
CA VAL A 59 -0.76 -10.01 2.32
C VAL A 59 -2.19 -9.86 2.81
N MET A 60 -2.53 -10.40 3.98
CA MET A 60 -3.88 -10.33 4.52
C MET A 60 -4.32 -8.89 4.84
N ALA A 61 -3.40 -8.04 5.29
CA ALA A 61 -3.70 -6.67 5.66
C ALA A 61 -3.78 -5.72 4.46
N LEU A 62 -3.03 -5.98 3.38
CA LEU A 62 -2.78 -5.00 2.32
C LEU A 62 -3.25 -5.43 0.93
N VAL A 63 -3.74 -6.66 0.74
CA VAL A 63 -4.15 -7.15 -0.60
C VAL A 63 -5.24 -6.27 -1.23
N GLY A 64 -6.22 -5.81 -0.45
CA GLY A 64 -7.27 -4.91 -0.94
C GLY A 64 -6.71 -3.57 -1.41
N ASP A 65 -5.81 -2.96 -0.63
CA ASP A 65 -5.12 -1.71 -0.99
C ASP A 65 -4.28 -1.90 -2.26
N ALA A 66 -3.57 -3.02 -2.37
CA ALA A 66 -2.76 -3.34 -3.55
C ALA A 66 -3.61 -3.54 -4.81
N GLN A 67 -4.77 -4.19 -4.71
CA GLN A 67 -5.70 -4.33 -5.83
C GLN A 67 -6.29 -2.98 -6.26
N LEU A 68 -6.59 -2.09 -5.31
CA LEU A 68 -7.08 -0.76 -5.61
C LEU A 68 -6.01 0.09 -6.32
N GLU A 69 -4.80 0.11 -5.77
CA GLU A 69 -3.64 0.79 -6.36
C GLU A 69 -3.36 0.27 -7.79
N ALA A 70 -3.40 -1.05 -8.00
CA ALA A 70 -3.22 -1.65 -9.31
C ALA A 70 -4.25 -1.13 -10.34
N LYS A 71 -5.53 -1.08 -9.95
CA LYS A 71 -6.60 -0.53 -10.81
C LYS A 71 -6.37 0.95 -11.11
N GLN A 72 -5.97 1.74 -10.13
CA GLN A 72 -5.70 3.17 -10.31
C GLN A 72 -4.54 3.42 -11.27
N GLN A 73 -3.46 2.65 -11.17
CA GLN A 73 -2.32 2.77 -12.08
C GLN A 73 -2.69 2.43 -13.52
N LEU A 74 -3.50 1.38 -13.74
CA LEU A 74 -4.00 1.03 -15.07
C LEU A 74 -4.91 2.11 -15.64
N ASN A 75 -5.86 2.62 -14.85
CA ASN A 75 -6.74 3.70 -15.29
C ASN A 75 -5.94 4.98 -15.64
N ALA A 76 -4.93 5.32 -14.85
CA ALA A 76 -4.04 6.46 -15.14
C ALA A 76 -3.24 6.24 -16.43
N ALA A 77 -2.78 5.01 -16.68
CA ALA A 77 -2.10 4.66 -17.93
C ALA A 77 -3.04 4.71 -19.14
N GLU A 78 -4.33 4.43 -18.97
CA GLU A 78 -5.34 4.57 -20.03
C GLU A 78 -5.67 6.04 -20.32
N ILE A 79 -5.89 6.87 -19.29
CA ILE A 79 -6.20 8.29 -19.43
C ILE A 79 -5.05 9.08 -20.07
N SER A 80 -3.80 8.66 -19.84
CA SER A 80 -2.62 9.30 -20.41
C SER A 80 -2.29 8.89 -21.85
N ARG A 81 -3.03 7.94 -22.43
CA ARG A 81 -2.90 7.61 -23.86
C ARG A 81 -3.67 8.68 -24.68
N PRO A 82 -2.99 9.40 -25.59
CA PRO A 82 -3.60 10.44 -26.42
C PRO A 82 -4.60 9.90 -27.44
#